data_AF-A0A3N2JM53-F1
#
_entry.id   AF-A0A3N2JM53-F1
#
_cell.length_a   1.000
_cell.length_b   1.000
_cell.length_c   1.000
_cell.angle_alpha   90.00
_cell.angle_beta   90.00
_cell.angle_gamma   90.00
#
_symmetry.space_group_name_H-M   'P 1'
#
loop_
_entity.id
_entity.type
_entity.pdbx_description
1 polymer ?
#
loop_
_entity_poly.entity_id
_entity_poly.type
_entity_poly.pdbx_seq_one_letter_code
_entity_poly.pdbx_strand_id
1 'polypeptide(L)'
;MTEDPFAGRPRRLRLGLPRDPASGRYLTGFFVVTVTTVLLVRGLLAATGYPQVGGAGLHVAHVLWGGLAMALAVIVLLSFVGPTARPLAAVLAGIGFGLFVDEVGKFVTSDNDYFFAPTAAIVYVVVVALVLVAEALHGRREHHPSEYLAGAVDRAAAGIAGGFTARARAEARHLAERGSGAPGAEEVAALVDAVVDDDAELVDPVAALGSRVQGVARRMLAARRLPWVLLALTALTVGAETVLGLLANEGVTRWVAVGLLASSALVLVAMVLAGAAALRGEATAAWDWLYRGTLVGLLLVQVCAFRALSWPAAGGAVVLLAVYVLADQARDGVGADDVGHRRTAGERTVSRGRPEVR
;
A
#
# COMPACT_ATOMS: atom_id res chain seq x y z
N MET A 1 36.46 -21.98 -18.15
CA MET A 1 35.45 -20.92 -18.26
C MET A 1 34.64 -20.94 -16.97
N THR A 2 34.95 -20.04 -16.03
CA THR A 2 34.07 -19.80 -14.88
C THR A 2 32.80 -19.16 -15.43
N GLU A 3 31.69 -19.91 -15.45
CA GLU A 3 30.38 -19.32 -15.72
C GLU A 3 30.16 -18.18 -14.72
N ASP A 4 29.82 -16.99 -15.22
CA ASP A 4 29.53 -15.85 -14.37
C ASP A 4 28.30 -16.19 -13.51
N PRO A 5 28.44 -16.34 -12.17
CA PRO A 5 27.32 -16.71 -11.29
C PRO A 5 26.26 -15.60 -11.18
N PHE A 6 26.49 -14.46 -11.85
CA PHE A 6 25.61 -13.32 -11.96
C PHE A 6 25.04 -13.13 -13.38
N ALA A 7 25.34 -14.03 -14.32
CA ALA A 7 24.76 -14.03 -15.65
C ALA A 7 23.23 -14.10 -15.58
N GLY A 8 22.54 -13.23 -16.33
CA GLY A 8 21.06 -13.15 -16.33
C GLY A 8 20.44 -12.35 -15.18
N ARG A 9 21.21 -11.86 -14.20
CA ARG A 9 20.65 -11.03 -13.13
C ARG A 9 20.28 -9.62 -13.62
N PRO A 10 19.13 -9.06 -13.19
CA PRO A 10 18.79 -7.67 -13.46
C PRO A 10 19.86 -6.71 -12.91
N ARG A 11 20.09 -5.61 -13.62
CA ARG A 11 21.15 -4.62 -13.31
C ARG A 11 21.12 -4.13 -11.85
N ARG A 12 19.94 -4.00 -11.25
CA ARG A 12 19.77 -3.59 -9.84
C ARG A 12 20.39 -4.58 -8.86
N LEU A 13 20.24 -5.88 -9.10
CA LEU A 13 20.87 -6.92 -8.26
C LEU A 13 22.38 -6.96 -8.46
N ARG A 14 22.87 -6.66 -9.67
CA ARG A 14 24.31 -6.51 -9.92
C ARG A 14 24.93 -5.29 -9.22
N LEU A 15 24.12 -4.27 -8.96
CA LEU A 15 24.50 -3.10 -8.16
C LEU A 15 24.36 -3.34 -6.64
N GLY A 16 23.96 -4.53 -6.20
CA GLY A 16 23.79 -4.83 -4.78
C GLY A 16 22.54 -4.22 -4.15
N LEU A 17 21.47 -4.01 -4.93
CA LEU A 17 20.19 -3.47 -4.46
C LEU A 17 19.09 -4.56 -4.46
N PRO A 18 19.17 -5.58 -3.59
CA PRO A 18 18.08 -6.53 -3.42
C PRO A 18 16.87 -5.82 -2.80
N ARG A 19 15.67 -6.10 -3.32
CA ARG A 19 14.43 -5.65 -2.66
C ARG A 19 14.26 -6.43 -1.36
N ASP A 20 13.92 -5.73 -0.29
CA ASP A 20 13.57 -6.35 0.98
C ASP A 20 12.18 -7.03 0.85
N PRO A 21 12.05 -8.35 1.08
CA PRO A 21 10.75 -9.04 1.08
C PRO A 21 9.73 -8.47 2.07
N ALA A 22 10.16 -7.75 3.10
CA ALA A 22 9.29 -7.08 4.09
C ALA A 22 9.00 -5.60 3.76
N SER A 23 9.59 -5.04 2.70
CA SER A 23 9.46 -3.62 2.32
C SER A 23 8.00 -3.13 2.25
N GLY A 24 7.09 -3.94 1.68
CA GLY A 24 5.67 -3.60 1.56
C GLY A 24 5.03 -3.28 2.91
N ARG A 25 5.42 -3.98 3.98
CA ARG A 25 4.93 -3.73 5.34
C ARG A 25 5.38 -2.37 5.87
N TYR A 26 6.66 -2.03 5.69
CA TYR A 26 7.21 -0.76 6.17
C TYR A 26 6.63 0.43 5.40
N LEU A 27 6.53 0.31 4.07
CA LEU A 27 5.93 1.33 3.22
C LEU A 27 4.45 1.53 3.54
N THR A 28 3.69 0.45 3.75
CA THR A 28 2.29 0.54 4.21
C THR A 28 2.19 1.26 5.54
N GLY A 29 3.04 0.91 6.52
CA GLY A 29 3.09 1.59 7.81
C GLY A 29 3.39 3.08 7.66
N PHE A 30 4.41 3.44 6.88
CA PHE A 30 4.74 4.83 6.56
C PHE A 30 3.55 5.60 5.98
N PHE A 31 2.85 5.06 4.98
CA PHE A 31 1.71 5.73 4.36
C PHE A 31 0.51 5.86 5.30
N VAL A 32 0.17 4.79 6.04
CA VAL A 32 -0.92 4.82 7.01
C VAL A 32 -0.64 5.88 8.07
N VAL A 33 0.56 5.88 8.65
CA VAL A 33 0.94 6.86 9.67
C VAL A 33 0.96 8.28 9.09
N THR A 34 1.43 8.48 7.86
CA THR A 34 1.38 9.78 7.16
C THR A 34 -0.05 10.29 7.06
N VAL A 35 -0.95 9.50 6.47
CA VAL A 35 -2.35 9.91 6.26
C VAL A 35 -3.06 10.13 7.59
N THR A 36 -2.86 9.23 8.56
CA THR A 36 -3.43 9.39 9.90
C THR A 36 -2.92 10.67 10.57
N THR A 37 -1.63 11.00 10.44
CA THR A 37 -1.07 12.24 11.00
C THR A 37 -1.71 13.48 10.39
N VAL A 38 -1.84 13.54 9.06
CA VAL A 38 -2.51 14.66 8.38
C VAL A 38 -3.97 14.80 8.85
N LEU A 39 -4.73 13.70 8.86
CA LEU A 39 -6.14 13.71 9.27
C LEU A 39 -6.31 14.10 10.74
N LEU A 40 -5.45 13.61 11.64
CA LEU A 40 -5.50 13.96 13.05
C LEU A 40 -5.19 15.43 13.29
N VAL A 41 -4.12 15.96 12.68
CA VAL A 41 -3.74 17.37 12.84
C VAL A 41 -4.84 18.27 12.29
N ARG A 42 -5.30 18.05 11.06
CA ARG A 42 -6.39 18.83 10.48
C ARG A 42 -7.68 18.71 11.27
N GLY A 43 -8.02 17.50 11.73
CA GLY A 43 -9.22 17.25 12.51
C GLY A 43 -9.19 17.98 13.85
N LEU A 44 -8.05 17.96 14.53
CA LEU A 44 -7.84 18.69 15.78
C LEU A 44 -7.92 20.21 15.56
N LEU A 45 -7.28 20.72 14.51
CA LEU A 45 -7.34 22.15 14.17
C LEU A 45 -8.77 22.59 13.83
N ALA A 46 -9.50 21.80 13.05
CA ALA A 46 -10.91 22.07 12.75
C ALA A 46 -11.78 22.06 14.01
N ALA A 47 -11.56 21.10 14.92
CA ALA A 47 -12.31 20.99 16.17
C ALA A 47 -11.99 22.11 17.17
N THR A 48 -10.79 22.67 17.13
CA THR A 48 -10.32 23.73 18.04
C THR A 48 -10.46 25.14 17.46
N GLY A 49 -10.96 25.27 16.22
CA GLY A 49 -11.18 26.56 15.57
C GLY A 49 -9.89 27.21 15.02
N TYR A 50 -8.90 26.40 14.62
CA TYR A 50 -7.61 26.82 14.09
C TYR A 50 -6.85 27.79 15.03
N PRO A 51 -6.55 27.38 16.28
CA PRO A 51 -5.82 28.21 17.22
C PRO A 51 -4.41 28.49 16.68
N GLN A 52 -4.02 29.76 16.68
CA GLN A 52 -2.65 30.14 16.31
C GLN A 52 -1.70 29.79 17.47
N VAL A 53 -0.82 28.81 17.24
CA VAL A 53 0.27 28.48 18.16
C VAL A 53 1.51 29.28 17.75
N GLY A 54 1.66 30.47 18.34
CA GLY A 54 2.74 31.40 18.05
C GLY A 54 2.27 32.86 18.07
N GLY A 55 2.74 33.64 19.04
CA GLY A 55 2.47 35.08 19.17
C GLY A 55 3.66 35.92 18.68
N ALA A 56 3.40 37.18 18.30
CA ALA A 56 4.40 38.20 17.96
C ALA A 56 5.38 37.83 16.81
N GLY A 57 4.87 37.16 15.76
CA GLY A 57 5.65 36.89 14.53
C GLY A 57 6.41 35.56 14.53
N LEU A 58 6.30 34.75 15.59
CA LEU A 58 6.99 33.46 15.71
C LEU A 58 5.98 32.30 15.63
N HIS A 59 5.68 31.83 14.41
CA HIS A 59 4.90 30.61 14.19
C HIS A 59 5.84 29.41 14.22
N VAL A 60 5.71 28.53 15.22
CA VAL A 60 6.42 27.24 15.21
C VAL A 60 5.66 26.32 14.26
N ALA A 61 6.03 26.36 12.98
CA ALA A 61 5.41 25.54 11.97
C ALA A 61 5.63 24.06 12.28
N HIS A 62 4.56 23.26 12.21
CA HIS A 62 4.65 21.81 12.43
C HIS A 62 5.56 21.13 11.41
N VAL A 63 5.88 21.80 10.30
CA VAL A 63 6.92 21.42 9.34
C VAL A 63 8.30 21.20 9.98
N LEU A 64 8.67 21.96 11.02
CA LEU A 64 9.96 21.81 11.72
C LEU A 64 9.99 20.51 12.51
N TRP A 65 8.92 20.24 13.27
CA TRP A 65 8.73 18.96 13.97
C TRP A 65 8.64 17.81 12.98
N GLY A 66 8.03 18.04 11.82
CA GLY A 66 8.01 17.13 10.70
C GLY A 66 9.42 16.76 10.21
N GLY A 67 10.24 17.77 9.93
CA GLY A 67 11.64 17.63 9.57
C GLY A 67 12.46 16.92 10.64
N LEU A 68 12.27 17.25 11.93
CA LEU A 68 12.94 16.60 13.04
C LEU A 68 12.59 15.11 13.14
N ALA A 69 11.30 14.74 13.04
CA ALA A 69 10.88 13.36 13.08
C ALA A 69 11.41 12.54 11.88
N MET A 70 11.46 13.14 10.68
CA MET A 70 12.11 12.51 9.53
C MET A 70 13.63 12.36 9.74
N ALA A 71 14.31 13.37 10.30
CA ALA A 71 15.73 13.28 10.62
C ALA A 71 16.01 12.17 11.66
N LEU A 72 15.17 12.03 12.68
CA LEU A 72 15.23 10.93 13.64
C LEU A 72 15.02 9.57 12.97
N ALA A 73 14.09 9.46 12.01
CA ALA A 73 13.91 8.23 11.23
C ALA A 73 15.18 7.85 10.45
N VAL A 74 15.83 8.83 9.82
CA VAL A 74 17.12 8.63 9.12
C VAL A 74 18.21 8.22 10.12
N ILE A 75 18.31 8.86 11.27
CA ILE A 75 19.26 8.48 12.33
C ILE A 75 19.04 7.03 12.74
N VAL A 76 17.79 6.61 12.96
CA VAL A 76 17.46 5.21 13.30
C VAL A 76 17.92 4.25 12.19
N LEU A 77 17.63 4.56 10.92
CA LEU A 77 18.02 3.71 9.79
C LEU A 77 19.54 3.62 9.58
N LEU A 78 20.28 4.68 9.93
CA LEU A 78 21.75 4.72 9.81
C LEU A 78 22.46 4.16 11.05
N SER A 79 21.80 4.12 12.20
CA SER A 79 22.41 3.70 13.47
C SER A 79 22.35 2.19 13.70
N PHE A 80 21.33 1.51 13.17
CA PHE A 80 21.06 0.10 13.47
C PHE A 80 21.16 -0.79 12.22
N VAL A 81 21.78 -1.95 12.38
CA VAL A 81 21.87 -3.00 11.34
C VAL A 81 20.65 -3.92 11.44
N GLY A 82 20.16 -4.40 10.30
CA GLY A 82 19.05 -5.35 10.20
C GLY A 82 17.66 -4.70 10.19
N PRO A 83 16.59 -5.52 10.16
CA PRO A 83 15.23 -5.04 9.93
C PRO A 83 14.53 -4.52 11.19
N THR A 84 15.04 -4.81 12.38
CA THR A 84 14.36 -4.57 13.67
C THR A 84 13.99 -3.10 13.89
N ALA A 85 14.83 -2.16 13.44
CA ALA A 85 14.59 -0.72 13.62
C ALA A 85 13.70 -0.10 12.52
N ARG A 86 13.46 -0.82 11.41
CA ARG A 86 12.71 -0.30 10.24
C ARG A 86 11.24 0.04 10.54
N PRO A 87 10.47 -0.74 11.34
CA PRO A 87 9.12 -0.34 11.73
C PRO A 87 9.09 1.02 12.45
N LEU A 88 10.00 1.22 13.42
CA LEU A 88 10.08 2.50 14.15
C LEU A 88 10.44 3.65 13.20
N ALA A 89 11.43 3.44 12.34
CA ALA A 89 11.79 4.43 11.33
C ALA A 89 10.63 4.76 10.38
N ALA A 90 9.85 3.76 9.96
CA ALA A 90 8.67 3.98 9.11
C ALA A 90 7.59 4.79 9.83
N VAL A 91 7.36 4.56 11.13
CA VAL A 91 6.44 5.36 11.96
C VAL A 91 6.95 6.79 12.10
N LEU A 92 8.21 6.99 12.50
CA LEU A 92 8.81 8.33 12.65
C LEU A 92 8.81 9.10 11.34
N ALA A 93 9.18 8.46 10.23
CA ALA A 93 9.15 9.05 8.91
C ALA A 93 7.72 9.39 8.48
N GLY A 94 6.75 8.53 8.79
CA GLY A 94 5.34 8.77 8.47
C GLY A 94 4.77 9.95 9.25
N ILE A 95 5.04 10.04 10.56
CA ILE A 95 4.66 11.21 11.38
C ILE A 95 5.32 12.46 10.80
N GLY A 96 6.63 12.38 10.57
CA GLY A 96 7.41 13.52 10.11
C GLY A 96 6.95 14.05 8.75
N PHE A 97 6.74 13.13 7.80
CA PHE A 97 6.24 13.47 6.46
C PHE A 97 4.79 13.95 6.50
N GLY A 98 3.93 13.37 7.34
CA GLY A 98 2.56 13.81 7.55
C GLY A 98 2.47 15.26 8.06
N LEU A 99 3.28 15.61 9.07
CA LEU A 99 3.37 16.98 9.57
C LEU A 99 3.96 17.95 8.53
N PHE A 100 4.94 17.49 7.76
CA PHE A 100 5.55 18.29 6.69
C PHE A 100 4.56 18.60 5.57
N VAL A 101 3.85 17.57 5.08
CA VAL A 101 2.95 17.70 3.93
C VAL A 101 1.70 18.51 4.29
N ASP A 102 1.26 18.49 5.55
CA ASP A 102 0.10 19.27 6.00
C ASP A 102 0.30 20.79 5.84
N GLU A 103 1.53 21.26 6.00
CA GLU A 103 1.90 22.68 5.88
C GLU A 103 2.22 23.11 4.44
N VAL A 104 2.11 22.22 3.45
CA VAL A 104 2.41 22.53 2.03
C VAL A 104 1.59 23.72 1.51
N GLY A 105 0.35 23.90 1.99
CA GLY A 105 -0.48 25.05 1.64
C GLY A 105 0.18 26.40 1.91
N LYS A 106 0.84 26.53 3.07
CA LYS A 106 1.58 27.75 3.44
C LYS A 106 2.81 28.01 2.56
N PHE A 107 3.40 26.99 1.95
CA PHE A 107 4.65 27.18 1.20
C PHE A 107 4.44 27.22 -0.32
N VAL A 108 3.23 26.92 -0.80
CA VAL A 108 2.88 26.95 -2.23
C VAL A 108 2.46 28.34 -2.70
N THR A 109 1.97 29.20 -1.80
CA THR A 109 1.56 30.58 -2.14
C THR A 109 2.62 31.59 -1.71
N SER A 110 2.83 32.64 -2.51
CA SER A 110 3.76 33.74 -2.19
C SER A 110 3.42 34.44 -0.88
N ASP A 111 2.17 34.33 -0.44
CA ASP A 111 1.60 35.06 0.70
C ASP A 111 1.47 34.16 1.95
N ASN A 112 1.96 32.92 1.87
CA ASN A 112 1.85 31.89 2.91
C ASN A 112 0.43 31.58 3.41
N ASP A 113 -0.54 31.56 2.50
CA ASP A 113 -1.95 31.29 2.80
C ASP A 113 -2.19 29.81 3.19
N TYR A 114 -2.54 29.60 4.46
CA TYR A 114 -2.89 28.29 5.01
C TYR A 114 -4.16 27.68 4.40
N PHE A 115 -5.07 28.52 3.88
CA PHE A 115 -6.37 28.11 3.34
C PHE A 115 -6.39 28.00 1.82
N PHE A 116 -5.22 27.94 1.17
CA PHE A 116 -5.12 27.76 -0.27
C PHE A 116 -5.91 26.53 -0.72
N ALA A 117 -7.04 26.75 -1.41
CA ALA A 117 -8.04 25.72 -1.72
C ALA A 117 -7.48 24.44 -2.39
N PRO A 118 -6.40 24.47 -3.20
CA PRO A 118 -5.75 23.27 -3.72
C PRO A 118 -4.97 22.40 -2.73
N THR A 119 -4.75 22.84 -1.48
CA THR A 119 -3.83 22.15 -0.55
C THR A 119 -4.22 20.70 -0.31
N ALA A 120 -5.49 20.39 -0.08
CA ALA A 120 -5.94 19.01 0.15
C ALA A 120 -5.69 18.11 -1.08
N ALA A 121 -5.90 18.64 -2.29
CA ALA A 121 -5.63 17.93 -3.52
C ALA A 121 -4.13 17.71 -3.75
N ILE A 122 -3.29 18.70 -3.43
CA ILE A 122 -1.82 18.56 -3.53
C ILE A 122 -1.32 17.49 -2.57
N VAL A 123 -1.74 17.52 -1.29
CA VAL A 123 -1.39 16.49 -0.30
C VAL A 123 -1.78 15.11 -0.82
N TYR A 124 -3.01 14.97 -1.33
CA TYR A 124 -3.50 13.72 -1.88
C TYR A 124 -2.65 13.22 -3.07
N VAL A 125 -2.38 14.09 -4.05
CA VAL A 125 -1.56 13.75 -5.23
C VAL A 125 -0.14 13.33 -4.82
N VAL A 126 0.48 14.03 -3.86
CA VAL A 126 1.82 13.69 -3.37
C VAL A 126 1.82 12.31 -2.72
N VAL A 127 0.86 12.03 -1.83
CA VAL A 127 0.75 10.71 -1.17
C VAL A 127 0.50 9.61 -2.20
N VAL A 128 -0.43 9.81 -3.14
CA VAL A 128 -0.73 8.85 -4.22
C VAL A 128 0.50 8.61 -5.09
N ALA A 129 1.23 9.66 -5.48
CA ALA A 129 2.44 9.52 -6.29
C ALA A 129 3.49 8.67 -5.58
N LEU A 130 3.70 8.87 -4.28
CA LEU A 130 4.62 8.05 -3.49
C LEU A 130 4.16 6.59 -3.39
N VAL A 131 2.85 6.34 -3.23
CA VAL A 131 2.29 4.97 -3.26
C VAL A 131 2.55 4.32 -4.61
N LEU A 132 2.35 5.04 -5.73
CA LEU A 132 2.63 4.53 -7.07
C LEU A 132 4.12 4.24 -7.28
N VAL A 133 5.02 5.06 -6.73
CA VAL A 133 6.46 4.78 -6.73
C VAL A 133 6.77 3.52 -5.93
N ALA A 134 6.18 3.37 -4.74
CA ALA A 134 6.33 2.17 -3.91
C ALA A 134 5.87 0.90 -4.65
N GLU A 135 4.70 0.94 -5.30
CA GLU A 135 4.18 -0.15 -6.12
C GLU A 135 5.04 -0.42 -7.36
N ALA A 136 5.56 0.61 -8.03
CA ALA A 136 6.46 0.42 -9.17
C ALA A 136 7.78 -0.27 -8.77
N LEU A 137 8.24 -0.08 -7.52
CA LEU A 137 9.45 -0.69 -6.98
C LEU A 137 9.21 -2.10 -6.41
N HIS A 138 8.12 -2.29 -5.67
CA HIS A 138 7.87 -3.48 -4.83
C HIS A 138 6.60 -4.24 -5.18
N GLY A 139 5.87 -3.84 -6.22
CA GLY A 139 4.63 -4.46 -6.64
C GLY A 139 4.78 -5.92 -7.06
N ARG A 140 3.72 -6.50 -7.64
CA ARG A 140 3.48 -7.94 -7.86
C ARG A 140 4.53 -8.79 -8.62
N ARG A 141 5.71 -8.27 -8.94
CA ARG A 141 6.82 -9.05 -9.50
C ARG A 141 7.45 -9.90 -8.41
N GLU A 142 7.43 -11.21 -8.62
CA GLU A 142 8.12 -12.16 -7.73
C GLU A 142 9.56 -11.72 -7.49
N HIS A 143 10.02 -11.91 -6.25
CA HIS A 143 11.40 -11.65 -5.88
C HIS A 143 12.31 -12.73 -6.46
N HIS A 144 13.49 -12.31 -6.90
CA HIS A 144 14.54 -13.24 -7.32
C HIS A 144 15.00 -14.07 -6.10
N PRO A 145 15.38 -15.35 -6.25
CA PRO A 145 15.83 -16.18 -5.13
C PRO A 145 16.88 -15.52 -4.22
N SER A 146 17.82 -14.78 -4.82
CA SER A 146 18.85 -14.04 -4.08
C SER A 146 18.32 -12.89 -3.22
N GLU A 147 17.16 -12.31 -3.54
CA GLU A 147 16.52 -11.27 -2.72
C GLU A 147 15.94 -11.88 -1.44
N TYR A 148 15.34 -13.09 -1.51
CA TYR A 148 14.93 -13.82 -0.31
C TYR A 148 16.14 -14.20 0.55
N LEU A 149 17.22 -14.67 -0.08
CA LEU A 149 18.45 -15.01 0.63
C LEU A 149 19.07 -13.79 1.34
N ALA A 150 19.12 -12.64 0.65
CA ALA A 150 19.55 -11.39 1.26
C ALA A 150 18.66 -10.97 2.43
N GLY A 151 17.34 -11.17 2.32
CA GLY A 151 16.39 -10.92 3.42
C GLY A 151 16.58 -11.86 4.61
N ALA A 152 17.02 -13.11 4.40
CA ALA A 152 17.37 -14.04 5.46
C ALA A 152 18.66 -13.60 6.18
N VAL A 153 19.70 -13.20 5.43
CA VAL A 153 20.95 -12.65 5.97
C VAL A 153 20.69 -11.38 6.78
N ASP A 154 19.87 -10.47 6.27
CA ASP A 154 19.52 -9.22 6.95
C ASP A 154 18.81 -9.47 8.29
N ARG A 155 17.94 -10.48 8.37
CA ARG A 155 17.36 -10.94 9.66
C ARG A 155 18.41 -11.57 10.56
N ALA A 156 19.26 -12.45 10.04
CA ALA A 156 20.33 -13.08 10.81
C ALA A 156 21.31 -12.05 11.40
N ALA A 157 21.60 -10.96 10.69
CA ALA A 157 22.46 -9.89 11.20
C ALA A 157 21.92 -9.28 12.50
N ALA A 158 20.61 -9.09 12.62
CA ALA A 158 19.99 -8.66 13.88
C ALA A 158 19.95 -9.80 14.92
N GLY A 159 19.64 -11.03 14.47
CA GLY A 159 19.53 -12.21 15.33
C GLY A 159 20.84 -12.63 16.00
N ILE A 160 22.00 -12.42 15.36
CA ILE A 160 23.31 -12.73 15.97
C ILE A 160 23.53 -11.90 17.25
N ALA A 161 23.01 -10.67 17.31
CA ALA A 161 23.16 -9.80 18.47
C ALA A 161 22.04 -9.99 19.50
N GLY A 162 20.79 -10.16 19.06
CA GLY A 162 19.61 -10.16 19.92
C GLY A 162 18.90 -11.50 20.08
N GLY A 163 19.36 -12.56 19.42
CA GLY A 163 18.66 -13.84 19.32
C GLY A 163 17.45 -13.80 18.37
N PHE A 164 16.78 -14.95 18.24
CA PHE A 164 15.55 -15.09 17.46
C PHE A 164 14.37 -15.52 18.32
N THR A 165 13.24 -14.84 18.14
CA THR A 165 11.95 -15.41 18.52
C THR A 165 11.58 -16.57 17.61
N ALA A 166 10.70 -17.47 18.07
CA ALA A 166 10.21 -18.59 17.25
C ALA A 166 9.62 -18.10 15.91
N ARG A 167 8.95 -16.94 15.91
CA ARG A 167 8.43 -16.29 14.71
C ARG A 167 9.56 -15.78 13.82
N ALA A 168 10.54 -15.06 14.37
CA ALA A 168 11.66 -14.51 13.61
C ALA A 168 12.49 -15.62 12.95
N ARG A 169 12.75 -16.71 13.69
CA ARG A 169 13.44 -17.91 13.16
C ARG A 169 12.66 -18.54 12.01
N ALA A 170 11.35 -18.75 12.18
CA ALA A 170 10.51 -19.32 11.13
C ALA A 170 10.48 -18.43 9.87
N GLU A 171 10.38 -17.11 10.03
CA GLU A 171 10.45 -16.17 8.90
C GLU A 171 11.82 -16.21 8.20
N ALA A 172 12.93 -16.20 8.95
CA ALA A 172 14.28 -16.25 8.40
C ALA A 172 14.54 -17.57 7.64
N ARG A 173 14.09 -18.71 8.21
CA ARG A 173 14.22 -20.02 7.59
C ARG A 173 13.39 -20.13 6.32
N HIS A 174 12.14 -19.66 6.34
CA HIS A 174 11.29 -19.60 5.16
C HIS A 174 11.92 -18.77 4.03
N LEU A 175 12.59 -17.65 4.35
CA LEU A 175 13.32 -16.86 3.37
C LEU A 175 14.54 -17.57 2.80
N ALA A 176 15.30 -18.29 3.64
CA ALA A 176 16.42 -19.11 3.18
C ALA A 176 15.94 -20.23 2.24
N GLU A 177 14.83 -20.90 2.57
CA GLU A 177 14.21 -21.94 1.74
C GLU A 177 13.70 -21.39 0.40
N ARG A 178 13.05 -20.21 0.40
CA ARG A 178 12.62 -19.52 -0.82
C ARG A 178 13.79 -19.05 -1.70
N GLY A 179 14.95 -18.84 -1.09
CA GLY A 179 16.21 -18.51 -1.76
C GLY A 179 17.02 -19.74 -2.18
N SER A 180 16.53 -20.96 -1.95
CA SER A 180 17.21 -22.20 -2.31
C SER A 180 17.58 -22.21 -3.80
N GLY A 181 18.83 -22.57 -4.10
CA GLY A 181 19.39 -22.51 -5.47
C GLY A 181 20.14 -21.22 -5.81
N ALA A 182 20.08 -20.17 -4.97
CA ALA A 182 21.04 -19.08 -5.05
C ALA A 182 22.40 -19.48 -4.42
N PRO A 183 23.54 -19.00 -4.94
CA PRO A 183 24.83 -19.21 -4.30
C PRO A 183 24.83 -18.71 -2.85
N GLY A 184 25.36 -19.49 -1.92
CA GLY A 184 25.40 -19.17 -0.50
C GLY A 184 24.17 -19.64 0.31
N ALA A 185 23.23 -20.36 -0.32
CA ALA A 185 21.97 -20.75 0.35
C ALA A 185 22.18 -21.66 1.57
N GLU A 186 23.11 -22.62 1.48
CA GLU A 186 23.38 -23.57 2.57
C GLU A 186 24.05 -22.87 3.75
N GLU A 187 25.00 -21.96 3.49
CA GLU A 187 25.71 -21.19 4.49
C GLU A 187 24.78 -20.23 5.24
N VAL A 188 23.83 -19.61 4.54
CA VAL A 188 22.83 -18.74 5.17
C VAL A 188 21.84 -19.57 6.00
N ALA A 189 21.41 -20.73 5.52
CA ALA A 189 20.56 -21.62 6.30
C ALA A 189 21.28 -22.08 7.59
N ALA A 190 22.55 -22.45 7.50
CA ALA A 190 23.38 -22.80 8.64
C ALA A 190 23.54 -21.62 9.62
N LEU A 191 23.73 -20.39 9.10
CA LEU A 191 23.80 -19.18 9.92
C LEU A 191 22.49 -18.92 10.68
N VAL A 192 21.35 -19.02 9.99
CA VAL A 192 20.01 -18.84 10.60
C VAL A 192 19.77 -19.87 11.69
N ASP A 193 20.17 -21.12 11.48
CA ASP A 193 20.00 -22.19 12.47
C ASP A 193 20.95 -22.02 13.67
N ALA A 194 22.12 -21.41 13.49
CA ALA A 194 23.11 -21.16 14.55
C ALA A 194 22.76 -19.98 15.49
N VAL A 195 21.87 -19.07 15.08
CA VAL A 195 21.40 -17.98 15.95
C VAL A 195 20.73 -18.56 17.20
N VAL A 196 20.95 -17.99 18.38
CA VAL A 196 20.36 -18.44 19.65
C VAL A 196 18.90 -17.97 19.77
N ASP A 197 18.05 -18.73 20.46
CA ASP A 197 16.68 -18.30 20.73
C ASP A 197 16.63 -17.18 21.78
N ASP A 198 15.72 -16.23 21.60
CA ASP A 198 15.37 -15.19 22.55
C ASP A 198 13.87 -14.85 22.41
N ASP A 199 13.23 -14.39 23.48
CA ASP A 199 11.79 -14.12 23.49
C ASP A 199 11.44 -12.63 23.27
N ALA A 200 12.43 -11.74 23.22
CA ALA A 200 12.20 -10.31 23.07
C ALA A 200 11.88 -9.93 21.61
N GLU A 201 10.63 -9.52 21.37
CA GLU A 201 10.19 -8.95 20.10
C GLU A 201 9.74 -7.51 20.27
N LEU A 202 10.19 -6.61 19.39
CA LEU A 202 9.58 -5.29 19.30
C LEU A 202 8.17 -5.41 18.73
N VAL A 203 7.21 -4.77 19.38
CA VAL A 203 5.82 -4.75 18.91
C VAL A 203 5.75 -4.02 17.57
N ASP A 204 5.26 -4.71 16.53
CA ASP A 204 4.89 -4.10 15.25
C ASP A 204 3.36 -3.87 15.20
N PRO A 205 2.87 -2.69 15.62
CA PRO A 205 1.44 -2.40 15.62
C PRO A 205 0.83 -2.38 14.22
N VAL A 206 1.63 -2.06 13.20
CA VAL A 206 1.19 -2.03 11.79
C VAL A 206 0.93 -3.44 11.29
N ALA A 207 1.82 -4.39 11.61
CA ALA A 207 1.61 -5.81 11.30
C ALA A 207 0.35 -6.38 11.99
N ALA A 208 0.14 -6.01 13.27
CA ALA A 208 -1.03 -6.44 14.02
C ALA A 208 -2.33 -5.92 13.38
N LEU A 209 -2.38 -4.64 12.98
CA LEU A 209 -3.53 -4.06 12.29
C LEU A 209 -3.76 -4.73 10.93
N GLY A 210 -2.70 -4.94 10.14
CA GLY A 210 -2.78 -5.58 8.82
C GLY A 210 -3.37 -6.99 8.89
N SER A 211 -2.95 -7.81 9.85
CA SER A 211 -3.47 -9.17 10.03
C SER A 211 -4.97 -9.20 10.38
N ARG A 212 -5.44 -8.26 11.22
CA ARG A 212 -6.86 -8.10 11.55
C ARG A 212 -7.69 -7.71 10.33
N VAL A 213 -7.22 -6.72 9.57
CA VAL A 213 -7.88 -6.25 8.34
C VAL A 213 -8.02 -7.40 7.34
N GLN A 214 -6.96 -8.18 7.10
CA GLN A 214 -7.02 -9.34 6.23
C GLN A 214 -7.99 -10.42 6.72
N GLY A 215 -8.04 -10.68 8.04
CA GLY A 215 -8.96 -11.65 8.62
C GLY A 215 -10.44 -11.23 8.51
N VAL A 216 -10.73 -9.93 8.53
CA VAL A 216 -12.08 -9.40 8.26
C VAL A 216 -12.40 -9.48 6.77
N ALA A 217 -11.48 -9.07 5.91
CA ALA A 217 -11.66 -9.09 4.46
C ALA A 217 -11.98 -10.50 3.94
N ARG A 218 -11.24 -11.54 4.37
CA ARG A 218 -11.51 -12.94 4.03
C ARG A 218 -12.91 -13.39 4.42
N ARG A 219 -13.42 -12.96 5.58
CA ARG A 219 -14.78 -13.26 6.03
C ARG A 219 -15.84 -12.58 5.16
N MET A 220 -15.59 -11.33 4.76
CA MET A 220 -16.50 -10.60 3.88
C MET A 220 -16.56 -11.20 2.48
N LEU A 221 -15.42 -11.63 1.94
CA LEU A 221 -15.30 -12.23 0.60
C LEU A 221 -16.11 -13.52 0.43
N ALA A 222 -16.43 -14.23 1.52
CA ALA A 222 -17.31 -15.39 1.49
C ALA A 222 -18.79 -15.04 1.19
N ALA A 223 -19.19 -13.76 1.30
CA ALA A 223 -20.57 -13.37 1.08
C ALA A 223 -20.90 -13.23 -0.41
N ARG A 224 -21.87 -14.03 -0.89
CA ARG A 224 -22.34 -14.02 -2.30
C ARG A 224 -22.83 -12.65 -2.79
N ARG A 225 -23.30 -11.79 -1.87
CA ARG A 225 -23.81 -10.44 -2.20
C ARG A 225 -22.72 -9.35 -2.20
N LEU A 226 -21.48 -9.67 -1.79
CA LEU A 226 -20.42 -8.67 -1.64
C LEU A 226 -20.13 -7.88 -2.93
N PRO A 227 -20.00 -8.49 -4.13
CA PRO A 227 -19.71 -7.72 -5.35
C PRO A 227 -20.76 -6.63 -5.61
N TRP A 228 -22.04 -6.94 -5.40
CA TRP A 228 -23.15 -6.01 -5.56
C TRP A 228 -23.13 -4.88 -4.54
N VAL A 229 -22.81 -5.20 -3.28
CA VAL A 229 -22.64 -4.19 -2.22
C VAL A 229 -21.50 -3.23 -2.56
N LEU A 230 -20.35 -3.76 -2.99
CA LEU A 230 -19.18 -2.96 -3.37
C LEU A 230 -19.44 -2.10 -4.61
N LEU A 231 -20.17 -2.64 -5.59
CA LEU A 231 -20.61 -1.90 -6.78
C LEU A 231 -21.49 -0.71 -6.39
N ALA A 232 -22.51 -0.96 -5.57
CA ALA A 232 -23.42 0.07 -5.07
C ALA A 232 -22.67 1.12 -4.24
N LEU A 233 -21.79 0.69 -3.34
CA LEU A 233 -21.00 1.58 -2.50
C LEU A 233 -20.09 2.50 -3.34
N THR A 234 -19.44 1.96 -4.37
CA THR A 234 -18.60 2.74 -5.29
C THR A 234 -19.42 3.76 -6.07
N ALA A 235 -20.54 3.33 -6.67
CA ALA A 235 -21.42 4.20 -7.45
C ALA A 235 -22.04 5.31 -6.59
N LEU A 236 -22.48 4.99 -5.37
CA LEU A 236 -23.05 5.96 -4.43
C LEU A 236 -22.00 6.97 -3.97
N THR A 237 -20.79 6.53 -3.64
CA THR A 237 -19.70 7.42 -3.19
C THR A 237 -19.33 8.41 -4.29
N VAL A 238 -19.03 7.90 -5.48
CA VAL A 238 -18.65 8.75 -6.63
C VAL A 238 -19.80 9.64 -7.07
N GLY A 239 -21.04 9.13 -7.07
CA GLY A 239 -22.23 9.91 -7.39
C GLY A 239 -22.46 11.04 -6.39
N ALA A 240 -22.37 10.77 -5.09
CA ALA A 240 -22.52 11.76 -4.03
C ALA A 240 -21.44 12.84 -4.11
N GLU A 241 -20.17 12.47 -4.27
CA GLU A 241 -19.07 13.42 -4.44
C GLU A 241 -19.24 14.30 -5.68
N THR A 242 -19.72 13.72 -6.79
CA THR A 242 -19.99 14.46 -8.02
C THR A 242 -21.10 15.48 -7.81
N VAL A 243 -22.24 15.06 -7.23
CA VAL A 243 -23.38 15.95 -6.99
C VAL A 243 -23.01 17.04 -5.99
N LEU A 244 -22.45 16.68 -4.84
CA LEU A 244 -22.04 17.64 -3.81
C LEU A 244 -20.96 18.58 -4.35
N GLY A 245 -19.99 18.06 -5.10
CA GLY A 245 -18.92 18.87 -5.70
C GLY A 245 -19.42 19.87 -6.74
N LEU A 246 -20.47 19.54 -7.49
CA LEU A 246 -21.10 20.49 -8.44
C LEU A 246 -22.01 21.51 -7.75
N LEU A 247 -22.62 21.14 -6.61
CA LEU A 247 -23.42 22.04 -5.80
C LEU A 247 -22.57 22.98 -4.94
N ALA A 248 -21.31 22.63 -4.68
CA ALA A 248 -20.34 23.49 -4.02
C ALA A 248 -20.00 24.68 -4.95
N ASN A 249 -20.79 25.74 -4.82
CA ASN A 249 -20.74 26.91 -5.72
C ASN A 249 -19.50 27.79 -5.48
N GLU A 250 -18.81 27.60 -4.36
CA GLU A 250 -17.63 28.38 -3.98
C GLU A 250 -16.34 27.63 -4.33
N GLY A 251 -15.55 28.19 -5.26
CA GLY A 251 -14.18 27.74 -5.52
C GLY A 251 -14.02 26.59 -6.53
N VAL A 252 -15.10 26.05 -7.11
CA VAL A 252 -15.03 25.03 -8.17
C VAL A 252 -14.89 25.69 -9.54
N THR A 253 -13.72 25.52 -10.15
CA THR A 253 -13.49 26.02 -11.51
C THR A 253 -14.13 25.10 -12.55
N ARG A 254 -14.42 25.64 -13.75
CA ARG A 254 -14.99 24.85 -14.87
C ARG A 254 -14.19 23.58 -15.17
N TRP A 255 -12.86 23.64 -15.10
CA TRP A 255 -12.02 22.46 -15.38
C TRP A 255 -12.14 21.39 -14.27
N VAL A 256 -12.32 21.78 -13.00
CA VAL A 256 -12.56 20.82 -11.90
C VAL A 256 -13.91 20.15 -12.09
N ALA A 257 -14.96 20.91 -12.44
CA ALA A 257 -16.29 20.36 -12.70
C ALA A 257 -16.27 19.37 -13.89
N VAL A 258 -15.62 19.74 -15.00
CA VAL A 258 -15.46 18.85 -16.16
C VAL A 258 -14.64 17.61 -15.80
N GLY A 259 -13.53 17.78 -15.07
CA GLY A 259 -12.70 16.66 -14.62
C GLY A 259 -13.44 15.69 -13.71
N LEU A 260 -14.24 16.21 -12.76
CA LEU A 260 -15.07 15.43 -11.86
C LEU A 260 -16.13 14.66 -12.64
N LEU A 261 -16.88 15.31 -13.54
CA LEU A 261 -17.89 14.65 -14.37
C LEU A 261 -17.28 13.56 -15.27
N ALA A 262 -16.18 13.87 -15.97
CA ALA A 262 -15.54 12.95 -16.89
C ALA A 262 -14.98 11.72 -16.16
N SER A 263 -14.27 11.93 -15.04
CA SER A 263 -13.72 10.82 -14.24
C SER A 263 -14.81 9.98 -13.59
N SER A 264 -15.86 10.59 -13.04
CA SER A 264 -17.01 9.87 -12.47
C SER A 264 -17.75 9.05 -13.53
N ALA A 265 -17.92 9.57 -14.75
CA ALA A 265 -18.51 8.82 -15.85
C ALA A 265 -17.70 7.55 -16.19
N LEU A 266 -16.36 7.63 -16.21
CA LEU A 266 -15.50 6.46 -16.42
C LEU A 266 -15.68 5.41 -15.33
N VAL A 267 -15.79 5.83 -14.06
CA VAL A 267 -16.08 4.90 -12.95
C VAL A 267 -17.44 4.24 -13.16
N LEU A 268 -18.49 5.00 -13.50
CA LEU A 268 -19.83 4.46 -13.73
C LEU A 268 -19.85 3.46 -14.89
N VAL A 269 -19.14 3.72 -15.99
CA VAL A 269 -18.98 2.76 -17.08
C VAL A 269 -18.32 1.47 -16.58
N ALA A 270 -17.23 1.57 -15.81
CA ALA A 270 -16.59 0.39 -15.22
C ALA A 270 -17.55 -0.37 -14.29
N MET A 271 -18.40 0.32 -13.52
CA MET A 271 -19.41 -0.32 -12.66
C MET A 271 -20.49 -1.05 -13.48
N VAL A 272 -20.95 -0.46 -14.59
CA VAL A 272 -21.91 -1.10 -15.49
C VAL A 272 -21.31 -2.38 -16.09
N LEU A 273 -20.04 -2.32 -16.53
CA LEU A 273 -19.33 -3.49 -17.06
C LEU A 273 -19.12 -4.58 -16.00
N ALA A 274 -18.76 -4.18 -14.77
CA ALA A 274 -18.64 -5.10 -13.64
C ALA A 274 -19.96 -5.80 -13.32
N GLY A 275 -21.07 -5.03 -13.25
CA GLY A 275 -22.41 -5.56 -13.01
C GLY A 275 -22.88 -6.50 -14.14
N ALA A 276 -22.63 -6.14 -15.40
CA ALA A 276 -22.95 -6.99 -16.54
C ALA A 276 -22.17 -8.32 -16.51
N ALA A 277 -20.87 -8.29 -16.21
CA ALA A 277 -20.06 -9.49 -16.03
C ALA A 277 -20.58 -10.36 -14.86
N ALA A 278 -20.96 -9.74 -13.73
CA ALA A 278 -21.54 -10.45 -12.61
C ALA A 278 -22.86 -11.16 -12.96
N LEU A 279 -23.72 -10.53 -13.77
CA LEU A 279 -24.96 -11.16 -14.27
C LEU A 279 -24.71 -12.32 -15.24
N ARG A 280 -23.62 -12.26 -16.01
CA ARG A 280 -23.19 -13.34 -16.91
C ARG A 280 -22.50 -14.50 -16.18
N GLY A 281 -22.25 -14.37 -14.87
CA GLY A 281 -21.51 -15.35 -14.09
C GLY A 281 -19.99 -15.29 -14.27
N GLU A 282 -19.46 -14.24 -14.90
CA GLU A 282 -18.03 -14.04 -15.14
C GLU A 282 -17.36 -13.35 -13.95
N ALA A 283 -17.13 -14.09 -12.87
CA ALA A 283 -16.63 -13.55 -11.60
C ALA A 283 -15.31 -12.78 -11.75
N THR A 284 -14.33 -13.32 -12.49
CA THR A 284 -13.02 -12.67 -12.70
C THR A 284 -13.17 -11.30 -13.38
N ALA A 285 -13.97 -11.23 -14.44
CA ALA A 285 -14.20 -10.00 -15.17
C ALA A 285 -14.96 -8.96 -14.33
N ALA A 286 -15.92 -9.41 -13.50
CA ALA A 286 -16.65 -8.53 -12.58
C ALA A 286 -15.70 -7.86 -11.58
N TRP A 287 -14.80 -8.63 -10.97
CA TRP A 287 -13.80 -8.12 -10.03
C TRP A 287 -12.75 -7.24 -10.71
N ASP A 288 -12.31 -7.58 -11.93
CA ASP A 288 -11.39 -6.75 -12.71
C ASP A 288 -11.96 -5.37 -13.01
N TRP A 289 -13.22 -5.28 -13.45
CA TRP A 289 -13.86 -4.00 -13.73
C TRP A 289 -14.13 -3.18 -12.47
N LEU A 290 -14.51 -3.83 -11.36
CA LEU A 290 -14.67 -3.17 -10.06
C LEU A 290 -13.33 -2.57 -9.58
N TYR A 291 -12.24 -3.34 -9.68
CA TYR A 291 -10.90 -2.88 -9.36
C TYR A 291 -10.47 -1.69 -10.23
N ARG A 292 -10.66 -1.78 -11.55
CA ARG A 292 -10.30 -0.69 -12.48
C ARG A 292 -11.10 0.57 -12.21
N GLY A 293 -12.41 0.43 -11.96
CA GLY A 293 -13.29 1.56 -11.65
C GLY A 293 -12.92 2.24 -10.34
N THR A 294 -12.67 1.48 -9.28
CA THR A 294 -12.21 2.05 -8.00
C THR A 294 -10.83 2.69 -8.10
N LEU A 295 -9.91 2.12 -8.88
CA LEU A 295 -8.62 2.73 -9.17
C LEU A 295 -8.76 4.07 -9.90
N VAL A 296 -9.65 4.16 -10.90
CA VAL A 296 -9.98 5.43 -11.57
C VAL A 296 -10.60 6.43 -10.58
N GLY A 297 -11.47 5.96 -9.68
CA GLY A 297 -12.04 6.78 -8.61
C GLY A 297 -10.96 7.37 -7.70
N LEU A 298 -10.06 6.54 -7.20
CA LEU A 298 -8.95 6.97 -6.36
C LEU A 298 -7.98 7.90 -7.12
N LEU A 299 -7.65 7.62 -8.37
CA LEU A 299 -6.61 8.41 -9.07
C LEU A 299 -7.14 9.71 -9.67
N LEU A 300 -8.39 9.76 -10.11
CA LEU A 300 -8.94 10.89 -10.87
C LEU A 300 -10.08 11.61 -10.16
N VAL A 301 -11.09 10.87 -9.69
CA VAL A 301 -12.27 11.46 -9.01
C VAL A 301 -11.81 12.16 -7.74
N GLN A 302 -11.00 11.49 -6.92
CA GLN A 302 -10.56 12.03 -5.64
C GLN A 302 -9.72 13.31 -5.78
N VAL A 303 -8.89 13.44 -6.82
CA VAL A 303 -8.13 14.69 -7.05
C VAL A 303 -9.07 15.89 -7.22
N CYS A 304 -10.15 15.71 -7.99
CA CYS A 304 -11.16 16.75 -8.17
C CYS A 304 -12.02 16.92 -6.92
N ALA A 305 -12.40 15.82 -6.26
CA ALA A 305 -13.24 15.82 -5.06
C ALA A 305 -12.53 16.51 -3.88
N PHE A 306 -11.23 16.27 -3.65
CA PHE A 306 -10.47 16.97 -2.60
C PHE A 306 -10.40 18.47 -2.85
N ARG A 307 -10.31 18.89 -4.12
CA ARG A 307 -10.34 20.31 -4.49
C ARG A 307 -11.71 20.96 -4.26
N ALA A 308 -12.79 20.20 -4.37
CA ALA A 308 -14.16 20.71 -4.25
C ALA A 308 -14.73 20.58 -2.82
N LEU A 309 -14.41 19.51 -2.09
CA LEU A 309 -15.11 19.11 -0.86
C LEU A 309 -14.20 19.05 0.37
N SER A 310 -12.89 18.82 0.23
CA SER A 310 -11.96 18.58 1.35
C SER A 310 -12.34 17.37 2.23
N TRP A 311 -13.10 17.55 3.33
CA TRP A 311 -13.38 16.48 4.31
C TRP A 311 -14.29 15.36 3.80
N PRO A 312 -15.42 15.63 3.10
CA PRO A 312 -16.22 14.56 2.48
C PRO A 312 -15.42 13.72 1.49
N ALA A 313 -14.48 14.32 0.75
CA ALA A 313 -13.59 13.59 -0.14
C ALA A 313 -12.64 12.66 0.63
N ALA A 314 -12.14 13.06 1.81
CA ALA A 314 -11.37 12.15 2.67
C ALA A 314 -12.18 10.89 3.06
N GLY A 315 -13.46 11.07 3.41
CA GLY A 315 -14.37 9.95 3.70
C GLY A 315 -14.58 9.04 2.48
N GLY A 316 -14.85 9.64 1.31
CA GLY A 316 -15.01 8.88 0.07
C GLY A 316 -13.76 8.15 -0.38
N ALA A 317 -12.58 8.76 -0.24
CA ALA A 317 -11.29 8.11 -0.49
C ALA A 317 -11.07 6.87 0.38
N VAL A 318 -11.41 6.93 1.68
CA VAL A 318 -11.33 5.77 2.59
C VAL A 318 -12.27 4.64 2.15
N VAL A 319 -13.50 4.99 1.77
CA VAL A 319 -14.47 4.01 1.25
C VAL A 319 -13.95 3.36 -0.03
N LEU A 320 -13.52 4.16 -1.01
CA LEU A 320 -13.00 3.66 -2.29
C LEU A 320 -11.74 2.82 -2.09
N LEU A 321 -10.85 3.18 -1.16
CA LEU A 321 -9.67 2.40 -0.81
C LEU A 321 -10.05 1.05 -0.20
N ALA A 322 -11.05 1.00 0.68
CA ALA A 322 -11.54 -0.25 1.25
C ALA A 322 -12.13 -1.16 0.16
N VAL A 323 -12.92 -0.59 -0.77
CA VAL A 323 -13.43 -1.36 -1.92
C VAL A 323 -12.30 -1.85 -2.81
N TYR A 324 -11.31 -1.00 -3.11
CA TYR A 324 -10.14 -1.35 -3.91
C TYR A 324 -9.39 -2.54 -3.30
N VAL A 325 -9.08 -2.51 -2.00
CA VAL A 325 -8.37 -3.60 -1.30
C VAL A 325 -9.18 -4.91 -1.36
N LEU A 326 -10.49 -4.85 -1.14
CA LEU A 326 -11.35 -6.03 -1.22
C LEU A 326 -11.43 -6.59 -2.64
N ALA A 327 -11.55 -5.72 -3.65
CA ALA A 327 -11.57 -6.12 -5.05
C ALA A 327 -10.23 -6.73 -5.48
N ASP A 328 -9.09 -6.15 -5.07
CA ASP A 328 -7.76 -6.68 -5.37
C ASP A 328 -7.55 -8.07 -4.76
N GLN A 329 -7.92 -8.27 -3.49
CA GLN A 329 -7.87 -9.58 -2.84
C GLN A 329 -8.79 -10.61 -3.51
N ALA A 330 -9.99 -10.20 -3.94
CA ALA A 330 -10.91 -11.09 -4.65
C ALA A 330 -10.33 -11.57 -5.98
N ARG A 331 -9.66 -10.66 -6.73
CA ARG A 331 -9.04 -10.98 -8.03
C ARG A 331 -7.94 -12.01 -7.89
N ASP A 332 -7.08 -11.85 -6.89
CA ASP A 332 -6.02 -12.82 -6.60
C ASP A 332 -6.58 -14.20 -6.21
N GLY A 333 -7.64 -14.22 -5.39
CA GLY A 333 -8.29 -15.47 -4.97
C GLY A 333 -8.91 -16.23 -6.14
N VAL A 334 -9.70 -15.56 -6.98
CA VAL A 334 -10.35 -16.18 -8.15
C VAL A 334 -9.32 -16.65 -9.18
N GLY A 335 -8.23 -15.91 -9.37
CA GLY A 335 -7.14 -16.31 -10.26
C GLY A 335 -6.41 -17.58 -9.81
N ALA A 336 -6.20 -17.76 -8.50
CA ALA A 336 -5.56 -18.95 -7.94
C ALA A 336 -6.42 -20.21 -8.12
N ASP A 337 -7.74 -20.10 -7.93
CA ASP A 337 -8.68 -21.22 -8.08
C ASP A 337 -8.79 -21.68 -9.55
N ASP A 338 -8.83 -20.75 -10.51
CA ASP A 338 -8.95 -21.08 -11.94
C ASP A 338 -7.67 -21.78 -12.48
N VAL A 339 -6.49 -21.39 -11.99
CA VAL A 339 -5.22 -22.07 -12.31
C VAL A 339 -5.16 -23.48 -11.70
N GLY A 340 -5.62 -23.65 -10.46
CA GLY A 340 -5.72 -24.96 -9.82
C GLY A 340 -6.69 -25.90 -10.56
N HIS A 341 -7.80 -25.38 -11.05
CA HIS A 341 -8.78 -26.18 -11.80
C HIS A 341 -8.27 -26.60 -13.18
N ARG A 342 -7.53 -25.71 -13.89
CA ARG A 342 -6.89 -26.06 -15.18
C ARG A 342 -5.76 -27.09 -15.03
N ARG A 343 -4.97 -27.04 -13.96
CA ARG A 343 -3.93 -28.05 -13.66
C ARG A 343 -4.55 -29.43 -13.42
N THR A 344 -5.57 -29.50 -12.56
CA THR A 344 -6.26 -30.77 -12.26
C THR A 344 -7.05 -31.33 -13.45
N ALA A 345 -7.59 -30.47 -14.33
CA ALA A 345 -8.20 -30.90 -15.58
C ALA A 345 -7.16 -31.39 -16.61
N GLY A 346 -5.99 -30.76 -16.68
CA GLY A 346 -4.87 -31.22 -17.53
C GLY A 346 -4.36 -32.61 -17.15
N GLU A 347 -4.18 -32.86 -15.86
CA GLU A 347 -3.72 -34.17 -15.34
C GLU A 347 -4.73 -35.29 -15.58
N ARG A 348 -6.04 -35.03 -15.42
CA ARG A 348 -7.09 -36.03 -15.73
C ARG A 348 -7.18 -36.35 -17.23
N THR A 349 -6.84 -35.41 -18.10
CA THR A 349 -6.87 -35.61 -19.55
C THR A 349 -5.64 -36.41 -20.02
N VAL A 350 -4.47 -36.19 -19.41
CA VAL A 350 -3.24 -36.98 -19.68
C VAL A 350 -3.39 -38.43 -19.19
N SER A 351 -4.08 -38.67 -18.07
CA SER A 351 -4.31 -40.02 -17.54
C SER A 351 -5.29 -40.86 -18.39
N ARG A 352 -6.13 -40.26 -19.23
CA ARG A 352 -7.08 -40.97 -20.11
C ARG A 352 -6.53 -41.28 -21.50
N GLY A 353 -5.32 -40.82 -21.83
CA GLY A 353 -4.74 -40.90 -23.17
C GLY A 353 -3.69 -42.00 -23.39
N ARG A 354 -3.44 -42.90 -22.44
CA ARG A 354 -2.59 -44.08 -22.69
C ARG A 354 -3.44 -45.24 -23.19
N PRO A 355 -3.41 -45.60 -24.48
CA PRO A 355 -3.97 -46.87 -24.92
C PRO A 355 -3.14 -48.00 -24.32
N GLU A 356 -3.79 -48.93 -23.61
CA GLU A 356 -3.20 -50.21 -23.26
C GLU A 356 -2.88 -50.96 -24.55
N VAL A 357 -1.60 -51.02 -24.90
CA VAL A 357 -1.11 -51.95 -25.92
C VAL A 357 -1.11 -53.32 -25.27
N ARG A 358 -2.12 -54.13 -25.64
CA ARG A 358 -2.14 -55.58 -25.39
C ARG A 358 -1.34 -56.32 -26.43
#